data_AF-A0A3M7IFF0-F1
#
_entry.id   AF-A0A3M7IFF0-F1
#
_cell.length_a   1.000
_cell.length_b   1.000
_cell.length_c   1.000
_cell.angle_alpha   90.00
_cell.angle_beta   90.00
_cell.angle_gamma   90.00
#
_symmetry.space_group_name_H-M   'P 1'
#
loop_
_entity.id
_entity.type
_entity.pdbx_description
1 polymer ?
#
loop_
_entity_poly.entity_id
_entity_poly.type
_entity_poly.pdbx_seq_one_letter_code
_entity_poly.pdbx_strand_id
1 'polypeptide(L)'
;MNTECRLQHPLRLPTEIKGRFDRIICGPPFLSDDCQTKIAMTIRYLAQSWSATPIDEVMADSGLRFTAGTGAVTASLNQKLYSRINLQAMDFEPEHWNGLSDEWRRYADFERDAWE
;
A
#
# COMPACT_ATOMS: atom_id res chain seq x y z
N MET A 1 -17.86 17.22 14.79
CA MET A 1 -16.63 17.67 14.11
C MET A 1 -16.51 16.84 12.85
N ASN A 2 -16.85 17.39 11.69
CA ASN A 2 -16.84 16.66 10.41
C ASN A 2 -15.40 16.30 10.06
N THR A 3 -15.00 15.06 10.31
CA THR A 3 -13.84 14.45 9.66
C THR A 3 -14.22 14.21 8.20
N GLU A 4 -14.21 15.29 7.40
CA GLU A 4 -14.17 15.14 5.95
C GLU A 4 -12.95 14.29 5.62
N CYS A 5 -13.20 13.09 5.11
CA CYS A 5 -12.16 12.19 4.67
C CYS A 5 -11.31 12.92 3.62
N ARG A 6 -10.05 13.26 3.94
CA ARG A 6 -9.09 13.94 3.05
C ARG A 6 -8.89 13.22 1.70
N LEU A 7 -9.40 12.01 1.55
CA LEU A 7 -9.39 11.21 0.32
C LEU A 7 -10.40 11.66 -0.74
N GLN A 8 -11.24 12.68 -0.51
CA GLN A 8 -12.18 13.16 -1.53
C GLN A 8 -11.50 13.58 -2.85
N HIS A 9 -10.24 14.01 -2.79
CA HIS A 9 -9.46 14.43 -3.96
C HIS A 9 -8.07 13.76 -3.95
N PRO A 10 -7.95 12.47 -4.29
CA PRO A 10 -6.71 11.68 -4.10
C PRO A 10 -5.51 12.18 -4.91
N LEU A 11 -5.77 12.96 -5.97
CA LEU A 11 -4.75 13.50 -6.88
C LEU A 11 -4.53 15.01 -6.73
N ARG A 12 -5.13 15.65 -5.72
CA ARG A 12 -4.86 17.07 -5.40
C ARG A 12 -3.56 17.19 -4.61
N LEU A 13 -2.49 16.73 -5.24
CA LEU A 13 -1.13 16.68 -4.73
C LEU A 13 -0.24 17.63 -5.56
N PRO A 14 0.83 18.18 -4.97
CA PRO A 14 1.81 18.97 -5.73
C PRO A 14 2.38 18.15 -6.90
N THR A 15 2.53 18.78 -8.06
CA THR A 15 3.03 18.09 -9.27
C THR A 15 4.50 17.68 -9.16
N GLU A 16 5.24 18.36 -8.28
CA GLU A 16 6.67 18.18 -8.04
C GLU A 16 6.97 16.83 -7.40
N ILE A 17 5.99 16.23 -6.72
CA ILE A 17 6.14 14.94 -6.01
C ILE A 17 5.63 13.74 -6.82
N LYS A 18 5.12 13.96 -8.03
CA LYS A 18 4.67 12.89 -8.92
C LYS A 18 5.84 12.01 -9.34
N GLY A 19 5.72 10.70 -9.12
CA GLY A 19 6.76 9.74 -9.52
C GLY A 19 8.12 9.95 -8.86
N ARG A 20 8.14 10.37 -7.59
CA ARG A 20 9.37 10.66 -6.83
C ARG A 20 9.72 9.64 -5.75
N PHE A 21 8.87 8.62 -5.58
CA PHE A 21 9.02 7.66 -4.48
C PHE A 21 9.26 6.25 -5.01
N ASP A 22 10.38 5.67 -4.62
CA ASP A 22 10.69 4.26 -4.83
C ASP A 22 10.30 3.40 -3.62
N ARG A 23 9.93 4.01 -2.49
CA ARG A 23 9.53 3.35 -1.25
C ARG A 23 8.26 3.99 -0.69
N ILE A 24 7.22 3.21 -0.46
CA ILE A 24 5.94 3.71 0.07
C ILE A 24 5.43 2.76 1.15
N ILE A 25 5.04 3.31 2.30
CA ILE A 25 4.36 2.58 3.38
C ILE A 25 2.99 3.23 3.58
N CYS A 26 1.93 2.43 3.64
CA CYS A 26 0.57 2.92 3.76
C CYS A 26 -0.24 2.13 4.80
N GLY A 27 -1.05 2.82 5.61
CA GLY A 27 -2.00 2.23 6.54
C GLY A 27 -3.43 2.69 6.23
N PRO A 28 -4.05 2.23 5.14
CA PRO A 28 -5.35 2.73 4.73
C PRO A 28 -6.45 2.25 5.69
N PRO A 29 -7.47 3.07 5.99
CA PRO A 29 -8.59 2.61 6.79
C PRO A 29 -9.47 1.62 5.97
N PHE A 30 -9.96 0.56 6.62
CA PHE A 30 -10.75 -0.52 5.99
C PHE A 30 -12.22 -0.14 5.68
N LEU A 31 -12.54 1.17 5.72
CA LEU A 31 -13.91 1.69 5.77
C LEU A 31 -14.74 1.47 4.49
N SER A 32 -14.12 1.48 3.30
CA SER A 32 -14.83 1.29 2.02
C SER A 32 -13.91 1.01 0.83
N ASP A 33 -14.48 0.41 -0.22
CA ASP A 33 -13.79 0.18 -1.50
C ASP A 33 -13.36 1.48 -2.20
N ASP A 34 -14.18 2.53 -2.09
CA ASP A 34 -13.87 3.86 -2.61
C ASP A 34 -12.62 4.45 -1.92
N CYS A 35 -12.53 4.28 -0.60
CA CYS A 35 -11.37 4.70 0.17
C CYS A 35 -10.09 3.98 -0.29
N GLN A 36 -10.14 2.65 -0.42
CA GLN A 36 -9.01 1.85 -0.90
C GLN A 36 -8.60 2.23 -2.32
N THR A 37 -9.57 2.45 -3.21
CA THR A 37 -9.32 2.86 -4.61
C THR A 37 -8.63 4.22 -4.69
N LYS A 38 -9.12 5.21 -3.94
CA LYS A 38 -8.54 6.56 -3.87
C LYS A 38 -7.11 6.52 -3.35
N ILE A 39 -6.83 5.69 -2.35
CA ILE A 39 -5.47 5.50 -1.82
C ILE A 39 -4.56 4.86 -2.87
N ALA A 40 -5.02 3.81 -3.56
CA ALA A 40 -4.26 3.19 -4.65
C ALA A 40 -3.92 4.19 -5.77
N MET A 41 -4.84 5.10 -6.11
CA MET A 41 -4.58 6.20 -7.06
C MET A 41 -3.48 7.13 -6.57
N THR A 42 -3.51 7.53 -5.29
CA THR A 42 -2.47 8.36 -4.67
C THR A 42 -1.11 7.65 -4.69
N ILE A 43 -1.05 6.39 -4.29
CA ILE A 43 0.20 5.60 -4.29
C ILE A 43 0.75 5.51 -5.72
N ARG A 44 -0.10 5.20 -6.71
CA ARG A 44 0.30 5.14 -8.12
C ARG A 44 0.85 6.45 -8.63
N TYR A 45 0.29 7.58 -8.20
CA TYR A 45 0.73 8.92 -8.57
C TYR A 45 2.12 9.25 -8.00
N LEU A 46 2.37 8.83 -6.76
CA LEU A 46 3.64 9.05 -6.06
C LEU A 46 4.76 8.11 -6.54
N ALA A 47 4.40 6.88 -6.89
CA ALA A 47 5.36 5.83 -7.24
C ALA A 47 6.15 6.16 -8.51
N GLN A 48 7.47 6.09 -8.42
CA GLN A 48 8.39 6.28 -9.55
C GLN A 48 8.22 5.19 -10.62
N SER A 49 7.90 3.96 -10.20
CA SER A 49 7.57 2.83 -11.07
C SER A 49 6.29 2.12 -10.60
N TRP A 50 5.63 1.37 -11.49
CA TRP A 50 4.42 0.60 -11.17
C TRP A 50 4.34 -0.67 -11.99
N SER A 51 5.34 -1.49 -11.77
CA SER A 51 5.48 -2.82 -12.33
C SER A 51 6.19 -3.66 -11.28
N ALA A 52 5.84 -4.93 -11.22
CA ALA A 52 6.66 -5.93 -10.57
C ALA A 52 7.98 -6.02 -11.35
N THR A 53 8.99 -5.27 -10.90
CA THR A 53 10.36 -5.46 -11.36
C THR A 53 10.94 -6.62 -10.55
N PRO A 54 11.48 -7.67 -11.19
CA PRO A 54 12.22 -8.70 -10.47
C PRO A 54 13.27 -8.06 -9.58
N ILE A 55 13.35 -8.50 -8.33
CA ILE A 55 14.41 -8.09 -7.41
C ILE A 55 15.68 -8.83 -7.87
N ASP A 56 16.29 -8.41 -8.97
CA ASP A 56 17.62 -8.89 -9.33
C ASP A 56 18.59 -8.35 -8.28
N GLU A 57 19.27 -9.24 -7.56
CA GLU A 57 20.29 -8.90 -6.54
C GLU A 57 21.37 -7.94 -7.05
N VAL A 58 21.53 -7.87 -8.39
CA VAL A 58 22.51 -7.05 -9.11
C VAL A 58 21.95 -5.66 -9.49
N MET A 59 20.62 -5.46 -9.50
CA MET A 59 19.95 -4.18 -9.84
C MET A 59 19.07 -3.69 -8.68
N ALA A 60 19.66 -3.55 -7.50
CA ALA A 60 18.98 -3.38 -6.22
C ALA A 60 18.11 -2.10 -6.04
N ASP A 61 18.00 -1.20 -7.03
CA ASP A 61 17.51 0.16 -6.78
C ASP A 61 16.47 0.75 -7.73
N SER A 62 15.92 0.00 -8.70
CA SER A 62 15.01 0.58 -9.71
C SER A 62 13.52 0.22 -9.57
N GLY A 63 13.16 -0.65 -8.63
CA GLY A 63 11.77 -1.06 -8.36
C GLY A 63 11.11 -0.29 -7.22
N LEU A 64 9.79 -0.10 -7.31
CA LEU A 64 8.95 0.30 -6.17
C LEU A 64 9.07 -0.77 -5.08
N ARG A 65 9.18 -0.34 -3.82
CA ARG A 65 8.92 -1.19 -2.64
C ARG A 65 7.75 -0.60 -1.88
N PHE A 66 6.66 -1.32 -1.89
CA PHE A 66 5.40 -0.92 -1.28
C PHE A 66 5.01 -1.88 -0.17
N THR A 67 4.55 -1.32 0.94
CA THR A 67 3.94 -2.09 2.03
C THR A 67 2.64 -1.42 2.45
N ALA A 68 1.58 -2.22 2.59
CA ALA A 68 0.29 -1.78 3.12
C ALA A 68 -0.07 -2.57 4.39
N GLY A 69 -0.71 -1.90 5.35
CA GLY A 69 -1.30 -2.53 6.53
C GLY A 69 -2.75 -2.11 6.72
N THR A 70 -3.69 -3.04 6.64
CA THR A 70 -5.13 -2.74 6.68
C THR A 70 -5.93 -3.96 7.12
N GLY A 71 -7.24 -3.80 7.36
CA GLY A 71 -8.15 -4.89 7.71
C GLY A 71 -8.22 -5.98 6.63
N ALA A 72 -8.27 -7.24 7.05
CA ALA A 72 -8.31 -8.44 6.22
C ALA A 72 -9.51 -8.44 5.27
N VAL A 73 -10.61 -7.77 5.63
CA VAL A 73 -11.78 -7.61 4.75
C VAL A 73 -11.42 -6.98 3.39
N THR A 74 -10.36 -6.17 3.33
CA THR A 74 -9.93 -5.47 2.10
C THR A 74 -8.99 -6.29 1.20
N ALA A 75 -8.63 -7.53 1.59
CA ALA A 75 -7.65 -8.35 0.90
C ALA A 75 -7.93 -8.54 -0.60
N SER A 76 -9.17 -8.93 -0.93
CA SER A 76 -9.56 -9.23 -2.31
C SER A 76 -9.52 -8.01 -3.22
N LEU A 77 -9.83 -6.82 -2.68
CA LEU A 77 -9.75 -5.57 -3.42
C LEU A 77 -8.30 -5.13 -3.60
N ASN A 78 -7.47 -5.25 -2.55
CA ASN A 78 -6.05 -4.91 -2.63
C ASN A 78 -5.32 -5.76 -3.67
N GLN A 79 -5.58 -7.07 -3.71
CA GLN A 79 -5.03 -7.95 -4.75
C GLN A 79 -5.36 -7.45 -6.16
N LYS A 80 -6.57 -6.93 -6.39
CA LYS A 80 -6.97 -6.37 -7.69
C LYS A 80 -6.25 -5.04 -7.97
N LEU A 81 -6.32 -4.09 -7.03
CA LEU A 81 -5.76 -2.74 -7.18
C LEU A 81 -4.24 -2.74 -7.39
N TYR A 82 -3.54 -3.65 -6.71
CA TYR A 82 -2.08 -3.73 -6.69
C TYR A 82 -1.53 -4.93 -7.49
N SER A 83 -2.36 -5.58 -8.31
CA SER A 83 -1.98 -6.74 -9.13
C SER A 83 -0.73 -6.50 -10.01
N ARG A 84 -0.56 -5.28 -10.54
CA ARG A 84 0.58 -4.92 -11.40
C ARG A 84 1.93 -4.89 -10.69
N ILE A 85 1.93 -4.75 -9.37
CA ILE A 85 3.15 -4.73 -8.55
C ILE A 85 3.29 -6.03 -7.73
N ASN A 86 2.45 -7.04 -8.01
CA ASN A 86 2.48 -8.34 -7.32
C ASN A 86 2.42 -8.22 -5.78
N LEU A 87 1.54 -7.37 -5.27
CA LEU A 87 1.36 -7.20 -3.83
C LEU A 87 0.79 -8.50 -3.22
N GLN A 88 1.53 -9.11 -2.30
CA GLN A 88 1.14 -10.35 -1.61
C GLN A 88 0.82 -10.07 -0.14
N ALA A 89 -0.06 -10.88 0.44
CA ALA A 89 -0.29 -10.88 1.89
C ALA A 89 0.89 -11.54 2.59
N MET A 90 1.29 -10.99 3.74
CA MET A 90 2.36 -11.54 4.59
C MET A 90 1.77 -12.14 5.86
N ASP A 91 2.48 -13.09 6.47
CA ASP A 91 2.07 -13.80 7.69
C ASP A 91 2.38 -13.03 8.99
N PHE A 92 2.83 -11.78 8.89
CA PHE A 92 3.10 -10.93 10.05
C PHE A 92 1.80 -10.34 10.65
N GLU A 93 1.56 -10.64 11.92
CA GLU A 93 0.38 -10.21 12.69
C GLU A 93 0.78 -9.23 13.83
N PRO A 94 0.59 -7.91 13.67
CA PRO A 94 0.85 -6.93 14.71
C PRO A 94 -0.27 -6.90 15.75
N GLU A 95 0.12 -6.88 17.02
CA GLU A 95 -0.81 -6.61 18.12
C GLU A 95 -1.06 -5.10 18.25
N HIS A 96 -2.31 -4.71 18.21
CA HIS A 96 -2.72 -3.33 18.47
C HIS A 96 -3.08 -3.14 19.93
N TRP A 97 -2.54 -2.08 20.56
CA TRP A 97 -2.71 -1.81 21.99
C TRP A 97 -4.18 -1.72 22.48
N ASN A 98 -5.10 -1.38 21.58
CA ASN A 98 -6.55 -1.25 21.87
C ASN A 98 -7.41 -2.34 21.20
N GLY A 99 -6.79 -3.38 20.64
CA GLY A 99 -7.45 -4.28 19.71
C GLY A 99 -7.88 -3.58 18.42
N LEU A 100 -8.45 -4.36 17.50
CA LEU A 100 -9.01 -3.87 16.25
C LEU A 100 -10.42 -4.41 16.05
N SER A 101 -11.25 -3.66 15.32
CA SER A 101 -12.58 -4.12 14.93
C SER A 101 -12.59 -5.11 13.77
N ASP A 102 -11.42 -5.35 13.15
CA ASP A 102 -11.19 -6.33 12.08
C ASP A 102 -9.81 -6.99 12.28
N GLU A 103 -9.62 -8.18 11.73
CA GLU A 103 -8.33 -8.86 11.67
C GLU A 103 -7.38 -8.03 10.81
N TRP A 104 -6.18 -7.70 11.30
CA TRP A 104 -5.22 -6.90 10.53
C TRP A 104 -4.40 -7.78 9.62
N ARG A 105 -4.08 -7.29 8.42
CA ARG A 105 -3.21 -7.99 7.48
C ARG A 105 -2.18 -7.04 6.87
N ARG A 106 -0.93 -7.52 6.79
CA ARG A 106 0.14 -6.86 6.05
C ARG A 106 0.17 -7.34 4.61
N TYR A 107 0.52 -6.42 3.72
CA TYR A 107 0.80 -6.73 2.34
C TYR A 107 2.11 -6.08 1.91
N ALA A 108 2.92 -6.75 1.09
CA ALA A 108 4.12 -6.17 0.50
C ALA A 108 4.42 -6.76 -0.89
N ASP A 109 5.12 -5.99 -1.73
CA ASP A 109 5.56 -6.37 -3.09
C ASP A 109 6.99 -6.95 -3.11
N PHE A 110 7.61 -7.12 -1.94
CA PHE A 110 8.91 -7.75 -1.76
C PHE A 110 8.90 -8.68 -0.55
N GLU A 111 9.67 -9.76 -0.65
CA GLU A 111 9.94 -10.68 0.45
C GLU A 111 11.28 -10.30 1.11
N ARG A 112 11.41 -10.54 2.42
CA ARG A 112 12.67 -10.35 3.15
C ARG A 112 12.69 -11.31 4.33
N ASP A 113 13.76 -12.10 4.43
CA ASP A 113 13.98 -13.03 5.55
C ASP A 113 14.11 -12.32 6.92
N ALA A 114 14.22 -11.00 6.92
CA ALA A 114 14.38 -10.17 8.12
C ALA A 114 13.05 -9.77 8.81
N TRP A 115 11.93 -10.39 8.43
CA TRP A 115 10.61 -10.11 9.05
C TRP A 115 10.14 -11.20 10.02
N GLU A 116 10.97 -12.23 10.28
CA GLU A 116 10.78 -13.19 11.39
C GLU A 116 11.09 -12.57 12.77
#